data_AF-A0A1V5M0N2-F1
#
_entry.id   AF-A0A1V5M0N2-F1
#
_cell.length_a   1.000
_cell.length_b   1.000
_cell.length_c   1.000
_cell.angle_alpha   90.00
_cell.angle_beta   90.00
_cell.angle_gamma   90.00
#
_symmetry.space_group_name_H-M   'P 1'
#
loop_
_entity.id
_entity.type
_entity.pdbx_description
1 polymer ?
#
loop_
_entity_poly.entity_id
_entity_poly.type
_entity_poly.pdbx_seq_one_letter_code
_entity_poly.pdbx_strand_id
1 'polypeptide(L)'
;MITLHEGDFGWDYLIVNDDGQELLIQSDWDYPATAMTFGWSPCLRCRRTCRGASDGTIDCPRRSAFEHIMNAQAWLDSHVGTRVTDPGYFA
;
A
#
# COMPACT_ATOMS: atom_id res chain seq x y z
N MET A 1 -6.41 15.78 -2.19
CA MET A 1 -5.87 14.56 -2.82
C MET A 1 -4.63 14.13 -2.06
N ILE A 2 -4.15 12.92 -2.30
CA ILE A 2 -2.86 12.43 -1.79
C ILE A 2 -2.00 11.87 -2.92
N THR A 3 -0.68 11.98 -2.76
CA THR A 3 0.32 11.49 -3.70
C THR A 3 1.29 10.54 -3.01
N LEU A 4 1.69 9.46 -3.67
CA LEU A 4 2.73 8.54 -3.20
C LEU A 4 4.12 9.10 -3.55
N HIS A 5 5.03 9.11 -2.58
CA HIS A 5 6.42 9.50 -2.75
C HIS A 5 7.36 8.42 -2.21
N GLU A 6 8.57 8.36 -2.76
CA GLU A 6 9.69 7.64 -2.13
C GLU A 6 10.08 8.34 -0.83
N GLY A 7 10.44 7.55 0.17
CA GLY A 7 11.09 8.05 1.38
C GLY A 7 12.61 8.14 1.22
N ASP A 8 13.29 8.43 2.33
CA ASP A 8 14.72 8.78 2.32
C ASP A 8 15.64 7.55 2.41
N PHE A 9 15.12 6.38 2.78
CA PHE A 9 15.91 5.19 3.09
C PHE A 9 15.79 4.10 2.02
N GLY A 10 15.05 4.35 0.94
CA GLY A 10 14.91 3.44 -0.21
C GLY A 10 14.03 2.21 0.04
N TRP A 11 13.45 2.11 1.24
CA TRP A 11 12.44 1.11 1.58
C TRP A 11 11.19 1.74 2.19
N ASP A 12 11.24 3.00 2.62
CA ASP A 12 10.12 3.75 3.14
C ASP A 12 9.39 4.55 2.06
N TYR A 13 8.16 4.96 2.37
CA TYR A 13 7.34 5.80 1.49
C TYR A 13 6.69 6.93 2.27
N LEU A 14 6.28 7.98 1.55
CA LEU A 14 5.50 9.09 2.07
C LEU A 14 4.17 9.20 1.31
N ILE A 15 3.10 9.43 2.05
CA ILE A 15 1.84 9.91 1.48
C ILE A 15 1.78 11.41 1.78
N VAL A 16 1.67 12.22 0.74
CA VAL A 16 1.65 13.69 0.88
C VAL A 16 0.31 14.22 0.36
N ASN A 17 -0.38 15.04 1.17
CA ASN A 17 -1.63 15.67 0.75
C ASN A 17 -1.37 17.01 0.02
N ASP A 18 -2.43 17.58 -0.54
CA ASP A 18 -2.32 18.85 -1.31
C ASP A 18 -1.93 20.06 -0.45
N ASP A 19 -2.10 19.96 0.87
CA ASP A 19 -1.72 21.00 1.84
C ASP A 19 -0.26 20.82 2.32
N GLY A 20 0.46 19.81 1.81
CA GLY A 20 1.84 19.51 2.17
C GLY A 20 2.02 18.77 3.49
N GLN A 21 0.95 18.21 4.06
CA GLN A 21 1.06 17.31 5.20
C GLN A 21 1.53 15.94 4.74
N GLU A 22 2.37 15.30 5.55
CA GLU A 22 3.04 14.06 5.21
C GLU A 22 2.65 12.96 6.20
N LEU A 23 2.50 11.74 5.69
CA LEU A 23 2.34 10.53 6.47
C LEU A 23 3.40 9.51 6.03
N LEU A 24 4.27 9.17 6.98
CA LEU A 24 5.40 8.27 6.77
C LEU A 24 4.99 6.80 6.92
N ILE A 25 5.38 5.99 5.94
CA ILE A 25 5.18 4.54 5.91
C ILE A 25 6.53 3.87 6.18
N GLN A 26 6.73 3.41 7.42
CA GLN A 26 8.00 2.83 7.88
C GLN A 26 7.97 1.30 8.06
N SER A 27 6.81 0.68 7.96
CA SER A 27 6.68 -0.76 8.17
C SER A 27 6.31 -1.44 6.87
N ASP A 28 7.00 -2.52 6.55
CA ASP A 28 6.67 -3.37 5.41
C ASP A 28 5.27 -3.99 5.55
N TRP A 29 4.80 -4.16 6.78
CA TRP A 29 3.43 -4.55 7.11
C TRP A 29 2.37 -3.54 6.64
N ASP A 30 2.72 -2.26 6.47
CA ASP A 30 1.79 -1.23 5.99
C ASP A 30 1.72 -1.18 4.45
N TYR A 31 2.71 -1.75 3.73
CA TYR A 31 2.75 -1.68 2.26
C TYR A 31 1.50 -2.24 1.60
N PRO A 32 0.92 -3.39 2.01
CA PRO A 32 -0.30 -3.89 1.41
C PRO A 32 -1.46 -2.89 1.50
N ALA A 33 -1.66 -2.28 2.66
CA ALA A 33 -2.73 -1.30 2.87
C ALA A 33 -2.48 -0.03 2.04
N THR A 34 -1.27 0.49 2.07
CA THR A 34 -0.86 1.65 1.26
C THR A 34 -1.03 1.36 -0.22
N ALA A 35 -0.54 0.22 -0.72
CA ALA A 35 -0.67 -0.16 -2.12
C ALA A 35 -2.14 -0.27 -2.55
N MET A 36 -3.02 -0.81 -1.68
CA MET A 36 -4.45 -0.86 -1.95
C MET A 36 -5.09 0.53 -2.11
N THR A 37 -4.67 1.51 -1.31
CA THR A 37 -5.07 2.92 -1.50
C THR A 37 -4.70 3.43 -2.91
N PHE A 38 -3.52 3.03 -3.42
CA PHE A 38 -3.04 3.36 -4.76
C PHE A 38 -3.48 2.35 -5.84
N GLY A 39 -4.58 1.61 -5.60
CA GLY A 39 -5.24 0.78 -6.61
C GLY A 39 -4.70 -0.63 -6.78
N TRP A 40 -3.74 -1.05 -5.94
CA TRP A 40 -3.28 -2.44 -5.94
C TRP A 40 -4.40 -3.38 -5.46
N SER A 41 -4.46 -4.57 -6.05
CA SER A 41 -5.31 -5.64 -5.55
C SER A 41 -4.45 -6.85 -5.19
N PRO A 42 -4.48 -7.32 -3.93
CA PRO A 42 -3.70 -8.48 -3.50
C PRO A 42 -4.11 -9.77 -4.23
N CYS A 43 -5.26 -9.77 -4.89
CA CYS A 43 -5.92 -10.99 -5.37
C CYS A 43 -6.56 -10.83 -6.77
N LEU A 44 -5.76 -10.46 -7.76
CA LEU A 44 -6.20 -10.41 -9.17
C LEU A 44 -6.74 -11.76 -9.72
N ARG A 45 -6.44 -12.91 -9.08
CA ARG A 45 -6.94 -14.24 -9.48
C ARG A 45 -7.72 -15.02 -8.41
N CYS A 46 -7.93 -14.47 -7.21
CA CYS A 46 -8.68 -15.19 -6.17
C CYS A 46 -10.18 -14.88 -6.29
N ARG A 47 -10.93 -15.84 -6.85
CA ARG A 47 -12.38 -15.75 -7.09
C ARG A 47 -13.25 -15.60 -5.82
N ARG A 48 -12.69 -15.74 -4.62
CA ARG A 48 -13.39 -15.53 -3.34
C ARG A 48 -12.43 -14.90 -2.33
N THR A 49 -12.65 -13.61 -2.07
CA THR A 49 -12.37 -12.92 -0.79
C THR A 49 -11.02 -13.19 -0.14
N CYS A 50 -10.03 -12.37 -0.50
CA CYS A 50 -8.94 -12.03 0.41
C CYS A 50 -9.44 -10.95 1.38
N ARG A 51 -10.45 -11.27 2.20
CA ARG A 51 -10.88 -10.44 3.33
C ARG A 51 -9.89 -10.74 4.47
N GLY A 52 -9.08 -9.77 4.87
CA GLY A 52 -7.99 -9.95 5.84
C GLY A 52 -6.63 -9.42 5.37
N ALA A 53 -6.49 -9.04 4.10
CA ALA A 53 -5.22 -8.48 3.60
C ALA A 53 -4.84 -7.11 4.20
N SER A 54 -5.77 -6.47 4.92
CA SER A 54 -5.61 -5.13 5.50
C SER A 54 -5.16 -5.13 6.96
N ASP A 55 -5.20 -6.25 7.67
CA ASP A 55 -4.87 -6.33 9.11
C ASP A 55 -3.58 -7.14 9.40
N GLY A 56 -2.79 -7.43 8.36
CA GLY A 56 -1.59 -8.26 8.45
C GLY A 56 -1.87 -9.77 8.43
N THR A 57 -3.13 -10.21 8.43
CA THR A 57 -3.53 -11.62 8.43
C THR A 57 -4.07 -12.04 7.06
N ILE A 58 -3.17 -12.46 6.18
CA ILE A 58 -3.57 -12.95 4.85
C ILE A 58 -3.97 -14.42 4.94
N ASP A 59 -5.27 -14.69 5.07
CA ASP A 59 -5.83 -16.01 4.84
C ASP A 59 -6.10 -16.22 3.33
N CYS A 60 -5.03 -16.24 2.54
CA CYS A 60 -5.07 -16.63 1.13
C CYS A 60 -4.40 -18.00 0.99
N PRO A 61 -5.11 -19.06 0.57
CA PRO A 61 -4.57 -20.43 0.53
C PRO A 61 -3.35 -20.66 -0.39
N ARG A 62 -2.82 -19.62 -1.05
CA ARG A 62 -1.79 -19.73 -2.09
C ARG A 62 -0.64 -18.73 -1.99
N ARG A 63 -0.63 -17.82 -1.01
CA ARG A 63 0.46 -16.85 -0.87
C ARG A 63 0.72 -16.54 0.61
N SER A 64 2.00 -16.49 0.97
CA SER A 64 2.44 -16.09 2.31
C SER A 64 2.28 -14.58 2.53
N ALA A 65 2.20 -14.15 3.79
CA ALA A 65 2.19 -12.73 4.15
C ALA A 65 3.39 -11.98 3.53
N PHE A 66 4.57 -12.61 3.55
CA PHE A 66 5.80 -12.09 2.96
C PHE A 66 5.68 -11.84 1.45
N GLU A 67 5.12 -12.79 0.69
CA GLU A 67 4.91 -12.59 -0.76
C GLU A 67 3.98 -11.42 -1.05
N HIS A 68 2.97 -11.18 -0.21
CA HIS A 68 2.09 -10.04 -0.38
C HIS A 68 2.78 -8.72 -0.08
N ILE A 69 3.59 -8.66 0.97
CA ILE A 69 4.41 -7.49 1.30
C ILE A 69 5.34 -7.16 0.12
N MET A 70 6.07 -8.15 -0.40
CA MET A 70 6.96 -7.94 -1.56
C MET A 70 6.21 -7.49 -2.81
N ASN A 71 5.04 -8.07 -3.09
CA ASN A 71 4.23 -7.67 -4.25
C ASN A 71 3.64 -6.27 -4.09
N ALA A 72 3.28 -5.89 -2.86
CA ALA A 72 2.79 -4.55 -2.55
C ALA A 72 3.92 -3.52 -2.70
N GLN A 73 5.12 -3.84 -2.20
CA GLN A 73 6.31 -2.99 -2.38
C GLN A 73 6.62 -2.75 -3.86
N ALA A 74 6.69 -3.83 -4.65
CA ALA A 74 6.93 -3.70 -6.10
C ALA A 74 5.85 -2.88 -6.82
N TRP A 75 4.61 -2.92 -6.32
CA TRP A 75 3.55 -2.04 -6.82
C TRP A 75 3.83 -0.58 -6.44
N LEU A 76 4.11 -0.29 -5.17
CA LEU A 76 4.41 1.06 -4.69
C LEU A 76 5.58 1.68 -5.45
N ASP A 77 6.68 0.94 -5.63
CA ASP A 77 7.86 1.37 -6.40
C ASP A 77 7.50 1.80 -7.83
N SER A 78 6.62 1.04 -8.50
CA SER A 78 6.19 1.34 -9.87
C SER A 78 5.10 2.43 -9.96
N HIS A 79 4.59 2.91 -8.83
CA HIS A 79 3.48 3.86 -8.75
C HIS A 79 3.83 5.12 -7.95
N VAL A 80 5.11 5.35 -7.63
CA VAL A 80 5.57 6.63 -7.09
C VAL A 80 5.11 7.78 -8.00
N GLY A 81 4.62 8.85 -7.40
CA GLY A 81 4.01 10.00 -8.08
C GLY A 81 2.53 9.80 -8.44
N THR A 82 1.95 8.63 -8.18
CA THR A 82 0.50 8.41 -8.39
C THR A 82 -0.31 9.24 -7.41
N ARG A 83 -1.37 9.88 -7.91
CA ARG A 83 -2.28 10.71 -7.15
C ARG A 83 -3.67 10.10 -7.08
N VAL A 84 -4.23 10.03 -5.88
CA VAL A 84 -5.57 9.48 -5.62
C VAL A 84 -6.37 10.37 -4.66
N THR A 85 -7.67 10.13 -4.57
CA THR A 85 -8.51 10.74 -3.54
C THR A 85 -8.08 10.24 -2.17
N ASP A 86 -7.96 11.15 -1.20
CA ASP A 86 -7.65 10.77 0.18
C ASP A 86 -8.81 9.93 0.77
N PRO A 87 -8.58 8.68 1.19
CA PRO A 87 -9.60 7.89 1.88
C PRO A 87 -9.87 8.35 3.32
N GLY A 88 -9.10 9.31 3.84
CA GLY A 88 -9.26 9.88 5.18
C GLY A 88 -8.00 9.84 6.04
N TYR A 89 -6.80 9.79 5.45
CA TYR A 89 -5.54 9.87 6.20
C TYR A 89 -5.36 11.24 6.87
N PHE A 90 -5.88 12.31 6.26
CA PHE A 90 -5.71 13.69 6.73
C PHE A 90 -7.02 14.42 7.04
N ALA A 91 -8.12 13.67 7.26
CA ALA A 91 -9.45 14.21 7.55
C ALA A 91 -9.66 14.57 9.03
#